data_AF-A0A7X8A2X3-F1
#
_entry.id   AF-A0A7X8A2X3-F1
#
_cell.length_a   1.000
_cell.length_b   1.000
_cell.length_c   1.000
_cell.angle_alpha   90.00
_cell.angle_beta   90.00
_cell.angle_gamma   90.00
#
_symmetry.space_group_name_H-M   'P 1'
#
loop_
_entity.id
_entity.type
_entity.pdbx_description
1 polymer ?
#
loop_
_entity_poly.entity_id
_entity_poly.type
_entity_poly.pdbx_seq_one_letter_code
_entity_poly.pdbx_strand_id
1 'polypeptide(L)'
;MKEVLISLGSNLGDRIYNIKKGLSFLEKKGLKIKKISSFYITSPMYYEKQPYFINAAACILSPYSACKTLRICLDAEKYLKRKRYVEKGPRTLDMDIIYFGTEIIKSSFLEIPHPGRLERPFVMIPLNEINPNFQDPKIKEKICRIVRNLKNNTIKIPNNPSQTDFFLNSLKPKKADSYGLKDIKDLLKVLNNPQKDIGKIIHITGSAGKTGTAFFCAQKAHKEYFLKTGLYISPHIISFRERISVNGKKISKKDFFDILIEIISKSPCELSYFELMTASAFLYFSRNKTDLAVIEAGLGGARDATNAADGDLCVFTPITKEHADIIGPRLKDIVLEKSGIIKIKSKVICSAKNKGKIAFWIKKKSKKTNKDFEIVEEYGKDENIILAKKALISIFGPPKIKKSFKYENMPGREEFLIYKGKKILLDGAHIPISFERLFEKYGFFDTALVSFLKDKEIKECMEILNKNCDQIILTEGSSYRTAKAEQILDKIPHIKKIVLKKNLERAFKKALKSSSKILISGSLYFCADIKALIKNKKISHPKEMIVS
;
A
#
# COMPACT_ATOMS: atom_id res chain seq x y z
N MET A 1 0.24 -35.54 -30.28
CA MET A 1 0.15 -34.07 -30.14
C MET A 1 1.53 -33.54 -29.79
N LYS A 2 1.96 -32.43 -30.40
CA LYS A 2 3.27 -31.81 -30.12
C LYS A 2 3.15 -30.81 -28.97
N GLU A 3 4.17 -30.76 -28.11
CA GLU A 3 4.27 -29.75 -27.05
C GLU A 3 4.69 -28.42 -27.67
N VAL A 4 3.94 -27.37 -27.40
CA VAL A 4 4.16 -26.03 -27.92
C VAL A 4 4.26 -25.08 -26.74
N LEU A 5 5.32 -24.28 -26.69
CA LEU A 5 5.52 -23.26 -25.68
C LEU A 5 5.18 -21.91 -26.30
N ILE A 6 4.16 -21.26 -25.75
CA ILE A 6 3.67 -19.97 -26.25
C ILE A 6 3.87 -18.88 -25.19
N SER A 7 4.14 -17.66 -25.63
CA SER A 7 4.02 -16.46 -24.79
C SER A 7 2.70 -15.74 -25.05
N LEU A 8 2.18 -15.11 -24.01
CA LEU A 8 0.90 -14.43 -23.98
C LEU A 8 1.14 -13.03 -23.43
N GLY A 9 0.61 -12.00 -24.11
CA GLY A 9 0.72 -10.60 -23.68
C GLY A 9 -0.60 -9.85 -23.83
N SER A 10 -0.89 -8.94 -22.91
CA SER A 10 -2.03 -8.03 -23.02
C SER A 10 -1.72 -6.70 -22.35
N ASN A 11 -2.04 -5.58 -23.01
CA ASN A 11 -1.89 -4.24 -22.42
C ASN A 11 -3.13 -3.33 -22.55
N LEU A 12 -4.26 -3.84 -23.04
CA LEU A 12 -5.52 -3.09 -23.12
C LEU A 12 -6.64 -3.77 -22.34
N GLY A 13 -7.49 -2.97 -21.70
CA GLY A 13 -8.70 -3.43 -21.00
C GLY A 13 -8.39 -4.32 -19.79
N ASP A 14 -9.18 -5.36 -19.59
CA ASP A 14 -8.96 -6.37 -18.55
C ASP A 14 -7.94 -7.41 -19.04
N ARG A 15 -6.66 -7.15 -18.76
CA ARG A 15 -5.53 -7.85 -19.38
C ARG A 15 -5.44 -9.33 -18.98
N ILE A 16 -5.67 -9.66 -17.70
CA ILE A 16 -5.73 -11.05 -17.22
C ILE A 16 -6.93 -11.77 -17.82
N TYR A 17 -8.11 -11.13 -17.86
CA TYR A 17 -9.28 -11.71 -18.50
C TYR A 17 -9.04 -12.01 -19.99
N ASN A 18 -8.43 -11.08 -20.73
CA ASN A 18 -8.10 -11.27 -22.14
C ASN A 18 -7.20 -12.48 -22.36
N ILE A 19 -6.14 -12.64 -21.56
CA ILE A 19 -5.25 -13.81 -21.65
C ILE A 19 -6.03 -15.10 -21.38
N LYS A 20 -6.82 -15.16 -20.30
CA LYS A 20 -7.63 -16.34 -19.96
C LYS A 20 -8.64 -16.68 -21.05
N LYS A 21 -9.30 -15.68 -21.64
CA LYS A 21 -10.26 -15.85 -22.74
C LYS A 21 -9.57 -16.33 -24.02
N GLY A 22 -8.36 -15.85 -24.29
CA GLY A 22 -7.51 -16.34 -25.36
C GLY A 22 -7.19 -17.83 -25.20
N LEU A 23 -6.76 -18.25 -24.00
CA LEU A 23 -6.49 -19.66 -23.71
C LEU A 23 -7.73 -20.54 -23.86
N SER A 24 -8.89 -20.10 -23.35
CA SER A 24 -10.16 -20.81 -23.54
C SER A 24 -10.56 -20.93 -25.02
N PHE A 25 -10.22 -19.93 -25.85
CA PHE A 25 -10.42 -20.02 -27.29
C PHE A 25 -9.55 -21.12 -27.93
N LEU A 26 -8.29 -21.26 -27.50
CA LEU A 26 -7.42 -22.35 -27.98
C LEU A 26 -7.99 -23.73 -27.62
N GLU A 27 -8.53 -23.90 -26.41
CA GLU A 27 -9.19 -25.14 -25.99
C GLU A 27 -10.39 -25.49 -26.86
N LYS A 28 -11.24 -24.51 -27.16
CA LYS A 28 -12.39 -24.67 -28.06
C LYS A 28 -11.98 -25.02 -29.51
N LYS A 29 -10.73 -24.75 -29.89
CA LYS A 29 -10.17 -25.09 -31.20
C LYS A 29 -9.34 -26.37 -31.20
N GLY A 30 -9.39 -27.17 -30.12
CA GLY A 30 -8.79 -28.50 -30.06
C GLY A 30 -7.33 -28.53 -29.56
N LEU A 31 -6.79 -27.43 -29.05
CA LEU A 31 -5.50 -27.42 -28.36
C LEU A 31 -5.71 -27.69 -26.86
N LYS A 32 -4.86 -28.49 -26.23
CA LYS A 32 -4.97 -28.77 -24.79
C LYS A 32 -4.00 -27.92 -23.99
N ILE A 33 -4.47 -27.16 -23.00
CA ILE A 33 -3.58 -26.41 -22.10
C ILE A 33 -3.02 -27.38 -21.06
N LYS A 34 -1.70 -27.58 -21.03
CA LYS A 34 -1.01 -28.46 -20.08
C LYS A 34 -0.58 -27.71 -18.82
N LYS A 35 -0.06 -26.49 -18.98
CA LYS A 35 0.41 -25.65 -17.87
C LYS A 35 0.38 -24.18 -18.26
N ILE A 36 0.13 -23.30 -17.29
CA ILE A 36 0.21 -21.84 -17.45
C ILE A 36 1.15 -21.33 -16.36
N SER A 37 2.00 -20.35 -16.69
CA SER A 37 2.80 -19.63 -15.71
C SER A 37 1.92 -18.75 -14.82
N SER A 38 2.52 -18.11 -13.82
CA SER A 38 1.93 -16.95 -13.20
C SER A 38 1.86 -15.77 -14.18
N PHE A 39 1.15 -14.71 -13.81
CA PHE A 39 1.13 -13.47 -14.57
C PHE A 39 2.25 -12.54 -14.13
N TYR A 40 2.77 -11.75 -15.06
CA TYR A 40 3.92 -10.85 -14.84
C TYR A 40 3.64 -9.47 -15.41
N ILE A 41 3.89 -8.41 -14.65
CA ILE A 41 3.82 -7.03 -15.11
C ILE A 41 5.17 -6.61 -15.68
N THR A 42 5.17 -5.98 -16.84
CA THR A 42 6.36 -5.35 -17.43
C THR A 42 6.04 -4.01 -18.09
N SER A 43 7.02 -3.10 -18.10
CA SER A 43 6.97 -1.93 -18.98
C SER A 43 7.03 -2.36 -20.46
N PRO A 44 6.54 -1.53 -21.38
CA PRO A 44 6.74 -1.75 -22.81
C PRO A 44 8.24 -1.73 -23.17
N MET A 45 8.69 -2.63 -24.05
CA MET A 45 10.10 -2.75 -24.43
C MET A 45 10.50 -1.92 -25.66
N TYR A 46 9.59 -1.75 -26.64
CA TYR A 46 9.94 -1.17 -27.94
C TYR A 46 9.26 0.18 -28.22
N TYR A 47 8.04 0.36 -27.71
CA TYR A 47 7.28 1.61 -27.84
C TYR A 47 6.84 2.03 -26.44
N GLU A 48 7.50 2.99 -25.84
CA GLU A 48 7.36 3.30 -24.41
C GLU A 48 6.08 4.08 -24.07
N LYS A 49 5.49 4.78 -25.04
CA LYS A 49 4.26 5.57 -24.87
C LYS A 49 3.00 4.71 -24.95
N GLN A 50 2.94 3.62 -24.18
CA GLN A 50 1.76 2.74 -24.09
C GLN A 50 1.57 2.14 -22.70
N PRO A 51 0.39 1.56 -22.41
CA PRO A 51 0.14 0.89 -21.14
C PRO A 51 1.08 -0.31 -20.93
N TYR A 52 1.30 -0.63 -19.65
CA TYR A 52 2.12 -1.77 -19.24
C TYR A 52 1.50 -3.09 -19.72
N PHE A 53 2.33 -4.10 -19.91
CA PHE A 53 1.88 -5.42 -20.29
C PHE A 53 1.67 -6.29 -19.04
N ILE A 54 0.62 -7.10 -19.08
CA ILE A 54 0.57 -8.35 -18.34
C ILE A 54 0.98 -9.46 -19.30
N ASN A 55 1.99 -10.23 -18.91
CA ASN A 55 2.52 -11.34 -19.68
C ASN A 55 2.35 -12.66 -18.92
N ALA A 56 2.25 -13.74 -19.67
CA ALA A 56 2.29 -15.11 -19.17
C ALA A 56 2.89 -16.02 -20.26
N ALA A 57 3.14 -17.27 -19.92
CA ALA A 57 3.42 -18.33 -20.88
C ALA A 57 2.55 -19.54 -20.63
N ALA A 58 2.31 -20.31 -21.67
CA ALA A 58 1.60 -21.57 -21.58
C ALA A 58 2.32 -22.68 -22.33
N CYS A 59 2.26 -23.88 -21.76
CA CYS A 59 2.60 -25.13 -22.41
C CYS A 59 1.29 -25.73 -22.91
N ILE A 60 1.16 -25.88 -24.23
CA ILE A 60 -0.03 -26.41 -24.87
C ILE A 60 0.33 -27.65 -25.71
N LEU A 61 -0.61 -28.57 -25.86
CA LEU A 61 -0.48 -29.71 -26.76
C LEU A 61 -1.30 -29.43 -28.02
N SER A 62 -0.64 -29.40 -29.17
CA SER A 62 -1.28 -29.19 -30.47
C SER A 62 -1.34 -30.49 -31.27
N PRO A 63 -2.51 -30.91 -31.76
CA PRO A 63 -2.62 -31.98 -32.76
C PRO A 63 -2.30 -31.49 -34.18
N TYR A 64 -2.08 -30.20 -34.37
CA TYR A 64 -1.93 -29.57 -35.68
C TYR A 64 -0.47 -29.27 -36.02
N SER A 65 -0.19 -28.93 -37.28
CA SER A 65 1.10 -28.40 -37.70
C SER A 65 1.41 -27.03 -37.06
N ALA A 66 2.66 -26.61 -37.08
CA ALA A 66 3.08 -25.30 -36.57
C ALA A 66 2.31 -24.15 -37.24
N CYS A 67 2.11 -24.21 -38.55
CA CYS A 67 1.37 -23.20 -39.32
C CYS A 67 -0.11 -23.13 -38.91
N LYS A 68 -0.78 -24.28 -38.75
CA LYS A 68 -2.18 -24.32 -38.33
C LYS A 68 -2.34 -23.89 -36.86
N THR A 69 -1.37 -24.23 -36.02
CA THR A 69 -1.30 -23.74 -34.62
C THR A 69 -1.17 -22.22 -34.58
N LEU A 70 -0.27 -21.63 -35.37
CA LEU A 70 -0.12 -20.18 -35.50
C LEU A 70 -1.42 -19.53 -35.94
N ARG A 71 -2.10 -20.08 -36.96
CA ARG A 71 -3.37 -19.55 -37.45
C ARG A 71 -4.44 -19.52 -36.34
N ILE A 72 -4.53 -20.57 -35.52
CA ILE A 72 -5.46 -20.60 -34.39
C ILE A 72 -5.11 -19.53 -33.34
N CYS A 73 -3.83 -19.31 -33.04
CA CYS A 73 -3.40 -18.22 -32.16
C CYS A 73 -3.81 -16.84 -32.73
N LEU A 74 -3.58 -16.60 -34.01
CA LEU A 74 -3.98 -15.36 -34.69
C LEU A 74 -5.50 -15.17 -34.71
N ASP A 75 -6.28 -16.24 -34.85
CA ASP A 75 -7.73 -16.20 -34.76
C ASP A 75 -8.21 -15.86 -33.35
N ALA A 76 -7.52 -16.31 -32.30
CA ALA A 76 -7.80 -15.92 -30.92
C ALA A 76 -7.57 -14.41 -30.68
N GLU A 77 -6.50 -13.85 -31.25
CA GLU A 77 -6.24 -12.40 -31.20
C GLU A 77 -7.33 -11.60 -31.93
N LYS A 78 -7.73 -12.04 -33.13
CA LYS A 78 -8.82 -11.42 -33.90
C LYS A 78 -10.15 -11.48 -33.15
N TYR A 79 -10.46 -12.63 -32.54
CA TYR A 79 -11.67 -12.83 -31.73
C TYR A 79 -11.76 -11.84 -30.56
N LEU A 80 -10.63 -11.49 -29.94
CA LEU A 80 -10.55 -10.47 -28.89
C LEU A 80 -10.43 -9.03 -29.42
N LYS A 81 -10.86 -8.79 -30.67
CA LYS A 81 -10.90 -7.47 -31.31
C LYS A 81 -9.56 -6.76 -31.26
N ARG A 82 -8.49 -7.43 -31.69
CA ARG A 82 -7.17 -6.80 -31.86
C ARG A 82 -7.31 -5.52 -32.68
N LYS A 83 -7.21 -4.36 -32.03
CA LYS A 83 -7.14 -3.05 -32.69
C LYS A 83 -5.66 -2.71 -32.93
N ARG A 84 -5.16 -2.95 -34.15
CA ARG A 84 -3.82 -2.49 -34.55
C ARG A 84 -3.95 -1.08 -35.14
N TYR A 85 -3.69 -0.06 -34.31
CA TYR A 85 -3.59 1.32 -34.80
C TYR A 85 -2.16 1.66 -35.29
N VAL A 86 -1.13 0.99 -34.73
CA VAL A 86 0.30 1.15 -35.07
C VAL A 86 1.01 -0.21 -34.92
N GLU A 87 2.04 -0.47 -35.73
CA GLU A 87 2.90 -1.65 -35.57
C GLU A 87 3.55 -1.65 -34.17
N LYS A 88 3.54 -2.80 -33.47
CA LYS A 88 3.97 -2.94 -32.06
C LYS A 88 3.20 -2.07 -31.04
N GLY A 89 2.02 -1.56 -31.43
CA GLY A 89 1.14 -0.76 -30.59
C GLY A 89 0.30 -1.57 -29.57
N PRO A 90 -0.56 -0.88 -28.81
CA PRO A 90 -1.40 -1.47 -27.79
C PRO A 90 -2.38 -2.52 -28.35
N ARG A 91 -2.63 -3.60 -27.60
CA ARG A 91 -3.47 -4.73 -28.01
C ARG A 91 -4.14 -5.44 -26.84
N THR A 92 -5.32 -5.99 -27.12
CA THR A 92 -6.11 -6.79 -26.17
C THR A 92 -5.47 -8.14 -25.90
N LEU A 93 -4.85 -8.76 -26.90
CA LEU A 93 -4.10 -10.00 -26.77
C LEU A 93 -3.00 -10.06 -27.84
N ASP A 94 -1.87 -10.68 -27.45
CA ASP A 94 -0.77 -11.09 -28.32
C ASP A 94 -0.36 -12.51 -27.94
N MET A 95 -0.20 -13.39 -28.92
CA MET A 95 0.25 -14.76 -28.75
C MET A 95 1.37 -15.09 -29.72
N ASP A 96 2.55 -15.40 -29.19
CA ASP A 96 3.69 -15.85 -29.99
C ASP A 96 4.00 -17.32 -29.69
N ILE A 97 4.24 -18.10 -30.74
CA ILE A 97 4.80 -19.45 -30.60
C ILE A 97 6.31 -19.31 -30.41
N ILE A 98 6.80 -19.68 -29.23
CA ILE A 98 8.23 -19.58 -28.91
C ILE A 98 8.97 -20.86 -29.30
N TYR A 99 8.39 -22.02 -28.97
CA TYR A 99 8.91 -23.34 -29.34
C TYR A 99 7.78 -24.24 -29.81
N PHE A 100 8.05 -25.11 -30.80
CA PHE A 100 7.12 -26.12 -31.29
C PHE A 100 7.85 -27.46 -31.33
N GLY A 101 7.73 -28.23 -30.25
CA GLY A 101 8.63 -29.34 -29.97
C GLY A 101 10.09 -28.91 -30.03
N THR A 102 10.92 -29.73 -30.63
CA THR A 102 12.34 -29.46 -30.91
C THR A 102 12.58 -28.96 -32.33
N GLU A 103 11.53 -28.55 -33.05
CA GLU A 103 11.63 -28.15 -34.45
C GLU A 103 12.35 -26.82 -34.63
N ILE A 104 13.06 -26.71 -35.75
CA ILE A 104 13.65 -25.48 -36.25
C ILE A 104 12.97 -25.18 -37.59
N ILE A 105 12.15 -24.13 -37.61
CA ILE A 105 11.36 -23.72 -38.78
C ILE A 105 11.78 -22.32 -39.17
N LYS A 106 11.99 -22.08 -40.46
CA LYS A 106 12.17 -20.76 -41.04
C LYS A 106 11.35 -20.68 -42.33
N SER A 107 10.27 -19.91 -42.31
CA SER A 107 9.46 -19.59 -43.49
C SER A 107 9.19 -18.08 -43.56
N SER A 108 8.54 -17.63 -44.63
CA SER A 108 8.14 -16.23 -44.80
C SER A 108 7.11 -15.76 -43.76
N PHE A 109 6.45 -16.67 -43.04
CA PHE A 109 5.36 -16.36 -42.12
C PHE A 109 5.57 -16.91 -40.69
N LEU A 110 6.60 -17.73 -40.45
CA LEU A 110 6.88 -18.31 -39.14
C LEU A 110 8.37 -18.66 -38.97
N GLU A 111 8.94 -18.24 -37.84
CA GLU A 111 10.27 -18.66 -37.41
C GLU A 111 10.20 -19.30 -36.01
N ILE A 112 10.69 -20.54 -35.89
CA ILE A 112 10.75 -21.30 -34.63
C ILE A 112 12.17 -21.86 -34.45
N PRO A 113 12.75 -21.78 -33.23
CA PRO A 113 12.29 -20.99 -32.11
C PRO A 113 12.19 -19.50 -32.43
N HIS A 114 11.26 -18.79 -31.77
CA HIS A 114 11.02 -17.36 -32.03
C HIS A 114 12.33 -16.56 -31.91
N PRO A 115 12.69 -15.72 -32.90
CA PRO A 115 14.02 -15.09 -32.99
C PRO A 115 14.34 -14.24 -31.76
N GLY A 116 13.43 -13.34 -31.35
CA GLY A 116 13.64 -12.44 -30.22
C GLY A 116 13.52 -13.03 -28.81
N ARG A 117 13.40 -14.37 -28.65
CA ARG A 117 13.13 -14.97 -27.32
C ARG A 117 14.26 -14.74 -26.31
N LEU A 118 15.52 -14.74 -26.76
CA LEU A 118 16.70 -14.62 -25.89
C LEU A 118 16.89 -13.22 -25.31
N GLU A 119 16.23 -12.20 -25.88
CA GLU A 119 16.33 -10.81 -25.43
C GLU A 119 15.11 -10.38 -24.60
N ARG A 120 14.11 -11.25 -24.45
CA ARG A 120 12.81 -10.93 -23.85
C ARG A 120 12.63 -11.63 -22.48
N PRO A 121 13.01 -10.99 -21.36
CA PRO A 121 12.75 -11.50 -20.01
C PRO A 121 11.28 -11.84 -19.77
N PHE A 122 10.36 -11.03 -20.31
CA PHE A 122 8.91 -11.23 -20.20
C PHE A 122 8.38 -12.47 -20.92
N VAL A 123 9.20 -13.10 -21.78
CA VAL A 123 8.91 -14.40 -22.40
C VAL A 123 9.61 -15.51 -21.62
N MET A 124 10.92 -15.39 -21.41
CA MET A 124 11.72 -16.47 -20.86
C MET A 124 11.48 -16.74 -19.37
N ILE A 125 11.22 -15.70 -18.56
CA ILE A 125 10.95 -15.87 -17.13
C ILE A 125 9.64 -16.65 -16.88
N PRO A 126 8.51 -16.32 -17.53
CA PRO A 126 7.31 -17.16 -17.46
C PRO A 126 7.54 -18.59 -17.98
N LEU A 127 8.30 -18.75 -19.07
CA LEU A 127 8.63 -20.07 -19.61
C LEU A 127 9.44 -20.93 -18.63
N ASN A 128 10.35 -20.33 -17.86
CA ASN A 128 11.12 -21.01 -16.83
C ASN A 128 10.25 -21.55 -15.68
N GLU A 129 9.12 -20.90 -15.37
CA GLU A 129 8.17 -21.41 -14.37
C GLU A 129 7.44 -22.68 -14.88
N ILE A 130 7.17 -22.77 -16.19
CA ILE A 130 6.44 -23.90 -16.75
C ILE A 130 7.35 -25.09 -17.07
N ASN A 131 8.48 -24.87 -17.74
CA ASN A 131 9.39 -25.93 -18.18
C ASN A 131 10.86 -25.45 -18.12
N PRO A 132 11.48 -25.41 -16.93
CA PRO A 132 12.85 -24.89 -16.74
C PRO A 132 13.93 -25.72 -17.45
N ASN A 133 13.66 -27.00 -17.68
CA ASN A 133 14.62 -27.95 -18.25
C ASN A 133 14.49 -28.11 -19.77
N PHE A 134 13.51 -27.46 -20.40
CA PHE A 134 13.39 -27.44 -21.86
C PHE A 134 14.68 -26.89 -22.46
N GLN A 135 15.25 -27.62 -23.43
CA GLN A 135 16.48 -27.23 -24.11
C GLN A 135 16.13 -26.52 -25.41
N ASP A 136 16.63 -25.31 -25.58
CA ASP A 136 16.49 -24.56 -26.82
C ASP A 136 17.14 -25.34 -27.98
N PRO A 137 16.40 -25.68 -29.06
CA PRO A 137 16.95 -26.54 -30.10
C PRO A 137 18.03 -25.85 -30.96
N LYS A 138 18.08 -24.50 -31.01
CA LYS A 138 19.08 -23.74 -31.76
C LYS A 138 20.38 -23.58 -30.97
N ILE A 139 20.31 -23.12 -29.72
CA ILE A 139 21.52 -22.83 -28.91
C ILE A 139 21.92 -23.96 -27.94
N LYS A 140 21.12 -25.04 -27.87
CA LYS A 140 21.36 -26.21 -27.01
C LYS A 140 21.47 -25.88 -25.51
N GLU A 141 20.85 -24.79 -25.06
CA GLU A 141 20.89 -24.36 -23.65
C GLU A 141 19.52 -24.51 -22.97
N LYS A 142 19.52 -24.82 -21.67
CA LYS A 142 18.26 -24.96 -20.90
C LYS A 142 17.66 -23.60 -20.58
N ILE A 143 16.32 -23.50 -20.60
CA ILE A 143 15.59 -22.26 -20.24
C ILE A 143 16.05 -21.69 -18.88
N CYS A 144 16.27 -22.54 -17.88
CA CYS A 144 16.72 -22.10 -16.55
C CYS A 144 18.09 -21.43 -16.54
N ARG A 145 19.00 -21.82 -17.45
CA ARG A 145 20.31 -21.19 -17.61
C ARG A 145 20.22 -19.91 -18.43
N ILE A 146 19.40 -19.88 -19.48
CA ILE A 146 19.11 -18.65 -20.25
C ILE A 146 18.59 -17.55 -19.31
N VAL A 147 17.62 -17.86 -18.45
CA VAL A 147 17.02 -16.88 -17.53
C VAL A 147 18.00 -16.33 -16.49
N ARG A 148 18.99 -17.10 -16.05
CA ARG A 148 20.01 -16.61 -15.10
C ARG A 148 20.83 -15.45 -15.65
N ASN A 149 21.00 -15.39 -16.97
CA ASN A 149 21.77 -14.35 -17.65
C ASN A 149 20.91 -13.14 -18.05
N LEU A 150 19.60 -13.18 -17.81
CA LEU A 150 18.69 -12.10 -18.15
C LEU A 150 18.54 -11.10 -17.00
N LYS A 151 18.59 -9.81 -17.34
CA LYS A 151 18.21 -8.74 -16.41
C LYS A 151 16.71 -8.83 -16.13
N ASN A 152 16.34 -9.28 -14.93
CA ASN A 152 14.94 -9.38 -14.54
C ASN A 152 14.34 -7.99 -14.24
N ASN A 153 13.45 -7.54 -15.11
CA ASN A 153 12.65 -6.33 -14.97
C ASN A 153 11.14 -6.64 -14.85
N THR A 154 10.79 -7.87 -14.52
CA THR A 154 9.40 -8.35 -14.43
C THR A 154 8.93 -8.40 -12.98
N ILE A 155 7.66 -8.09 -12.75
CA ILE A 155 7.03 -8.19 -11.43
C ILE A 155 5.99 -9.30 -11.46
N LYS A 156 6.21 -10.36 -10.68
CA LYS A 156 5.28 -11.49 -10.59
C LYS A 156 4.00 -11.09 -9.83
N ILE A 157 2.85 -11.20 -10.49
CA ILE A 157 1.53 -10.95 -9.89
C ILE A 157 1.18 -12.12 -8.96
N PRO A 158 0.62 -11.88 -7.76
CA PRO A 158 0.24 -12.95 -6.84
C PRO A 158 -0.81 -13.86 -7.49
N ASN A 159 -0.70 -15.17 -7.28
CA ASN A 159 -1.66 -16.14 -7.80
C ASN A 159 -2.64 -16.67 -6.74
N ASN A 160 -2.42 -16.30 -5.47
CA ASN A 160 -3.31 -16.64 -4.37
C ASN A 160 -3.19 -15.61 -3.22
N PRO A 161 -4.16 -15.59 -2.28
CA PRO A 161 -4.19 -14.60 -1.19
C PRO A 161 -2.98 -14.58 -0.24
N SER A 162 -2.18 -15.65 -0.15
CA SER A 162 -1.01 -15.68 0.73
C SER A 162 0.19 -14.90 0.18
N GLN A 163 0.21 -14.65 -1.13
CA GLN A 163 1.32 -13.97 -1.82
C GLN A 163 1.16 -12.44 -1.87
N THR A 164 -0.01 -11.93 -1.51
CA THR A 164 -0.34 -10.50 -1.65
C THR A 164 0.61 -9.58 -0.90
N ASP A 165 0.92 -9.88 0.36
CA ASP A 165 1.78 -9.02 1.18
C ASP A 165 3.22 -8.99 0.62
N PHE A 166 3.72 -10.13 0.12
CA PHE A 166 5.02 -10.21 -0.55
C PHE A 166 5.04 -9.37 -1.84
N PHE A 167 3.99 -9.47 -2.65
CA PHE A 167 3.86 -8.67 -3.86
C PHE A 167 3.88 -7.17 -3.56
N LEU A 168 3.06 -6.70 -2.61
CA LEU A 168 3.00 -5.27 -2.26
C LEU A 168 4.35 -4.76 -1.74
N ASN A 169 5.08 -5.57 -0.97
CA ASN A 169 6.43 -5.24 -0.49
C ASN A 169 7.48 -5.21 -1.61
N SER A 170 7.26 -5.92 -2.71
CA SER A 170 8.17 -5.94 -3.86
C SER A 170 8.02 -4.74 -4.79
N LEU A 171 6.92 -3.99 -4.67
CA LEU A 171 6.68 -2.80 -5.49
C LEU A 171 7.63 -1.67 -5.12
N LYS A 172 8.15 -1.00 -6.14
CA LYS A 172 9.04 0.15 -5.95
C LYS A 172 8.19 1.40 -5.66
N PRO A 173 8.68 2.32 -4.82
CA PRO A 173 8.04 3.62 -4.67
C PRO A 173 8.16 4.39 -5.98
N LYS A 174 7.16 5.26 -6.24
CA LYS A 174 7.23 6.23 -7.34
C LYS A 174 8.29 7.29 -7.05
N LYS A 175 8.89 7.84 -8.12
CA LYS A 175 9.80 9.00 -8.03
C LYS A 175 9.02 10.26 -7.63
N ALA A 176 9.68 11.23 -7.01
CA ALA A 176 9.02 12.45 -6.53
C ALA A 176 8.28 13.21 -7.64
N ASP A 177 8.87 13.28 -8.82
CA ASP A 177 8.29 13.97 -9.98
C ASP A 177 7.00 13.31 -10.50
N SER A 178 6.82 12.02 -10.20
CA SER A 178 5.61 11.26 -10.55
C SER A 178 4.53 11.30 -9.46
N TYR A 179 4.75 12.06 -8.37
CA TYR A 179 3.78 12.21 -7.30
C TYR A 179 2.59 13.10 -7.71
N GLY A 180 1.41 12.50 -7.85
CA GLY A 180 0.19 13.23 -8.16
C GLY A 180 -1.01 12.33 -8.38
N LEU A 181 -2.10 12.94 -8.83
CA LEU A 181 -3.40 12.28 -8.95
C LEU A 181 -3.67 11.63 -10.30
N LYS A 182 -2.79 11.80 -11.29
CA LYS A 182 -3.06 11.38 -12.67
C LYS A 182 -3.35 9.89 -12.76
N ASP A 183 -2.42 9.06 -12.26
CA ASP A 183 -2.48 7.61 -12.44
C ASP A 183 -3.63 6.97 -11.67
N ILE A 184 -3.84 7.39 -10.40
CA ILE A 184 -5.00 6.95 -9.62
C ILE A 184 -6.32 7.39 -10.27
N LYS A 185 -6.43 8.60 -10.81
CA LYS A 185 -7.66 9.06 -11.49
C LYS A 185 -7.91 8.31 -12.79
N ASP A 186 -6.87 8.03 -13.57
CA ASP A 186 -6.98 7.25 -14.81
C ASP A 186 -7.43 5.82 -14.51
N LEU A 187 -6.86 5.19 -13.47
CA LEU A 187 -7.34 3.89 -12.97
C LEU A 187 -8.81 3.95 -12.53
N LEU A 188 -9.18 4.93 -11.69
CA LEU A 188 -10.53 5.00 -11.14
C LEU A 188 -11.58 5.18 -12.24
N LYS A 189 -11.28 5.93 -13.31
CA LYS A 189 -12.17 6.01 -14.49
C LYS A 189 -12.42 4.64 -15.11
N VAL A 190 -11.38 3.82 -15.28
CA VAL A 190 -11.50 2.45 -15.82
C VAL A 190 -12.29 1.53 -14.88
N LEU A 191 -12.22 1.78 -13.57
CA LEU A 191 -12.99 1.05 -12.55
C LEU A 191 -14.43 1.59 -12.38
N ASN A 192 -14.91 2.44 -13.29
CA ASN A 192 -16.23 3.09 -13.22
C ASN A 192 -16.42 4.03 -12.01
N ASN A 193 -15.34 4.68 -11.58
CA ASN A 193 -15.29 5.68 -10.51
C ASN A 193 -15.91 5.19 -9.18
N PRO A 194 -15.41 4.10 -8.57
CA PRO A 194 -15.99 3.54 -7.35
C PRO A 194 -16.02 4.55 -6.19
N GLN A 195 -15.09 5.51 -6.15
CA GLN A 195 -15.05 6.57 -5.15
C GLN A 195 -16.26 7.52 -5.19
N LYS A 196 -17.04 7.52 -6.29
CA LYS A 196 -18.29 8.28 -6.41
C LYS A 196 -19.53 7.49 -5.98
N ASP A 197 -19.38 6.17 -5.80
CA ASP A 197 -20.43 5.23 -5.38
C ASP A 197 -20.21 4.77 -3.93
N ILE A 198 -19.59 5.64 -3.14
CA ILE A 198 -19.44 5.55 -1.70
C ILE A 198 -20.37 6.62 -1.13
N GLY A 199 -20.91 6.41 0.07
CA GLY A 199 -21.68 7.43 0.78
C GLY A 199 -20.83 8.64 1.18
N LYS A 200 -21.17 9.29 2.30
CA LYS A 200 -20.44 10.49 2.74
C LYS A 200 -18.96 10.20 2.96
N ILE A 201 -18.10 11.17 2.69
CA ILE A 201 -16.65 11.05 2.89
C ILE A 201 -16.15 12.04 3.94
N ILE A 202 -15.52 11.50 4.98
CA ILE A 202 -14.69 12.27 5.92
C ILE A 202 -13.23 12.07 5.51
N HIS A 203 -12.59 13.11 5.01
CA HIS A 203 -11.19 13.10 4.59
C HIS A 203 -10.31 13.77 5.64
N ILE A 204 -9.34 13.03 6.19
CA ILE A 204 -8.55 13.45 7.34
C ILE A 204 -7.09 13.66 6.93
N THR A 205 -6.54 14.83 7.25
CA THR A 205 -5.11 15.13 7.11
C THR A 205 -4.55 15.80 8.35
N GLY A 206 -3.23 15.91 8.42
CA GLY A 206 -2.46 16.48 9.52
C GLY A 206 -1.11 15.80 9.69
N SER A 207 -0.35 16.20 10.70
CA SER A 207 0.99 15.67 10.99
C SER A 207 0.94 14.61 12.10
N ALA A 208 0.10 14.83 13.12
CA ALA A 208 -0.14 13.86 14.19
C ALA A 208 -1.64 13.61 14.38
N GLY A 209 -2.02 12.45 14.92
CA GLY A 209 -3.40 12.14 15.30
C GLY A 209 -4.35 11.67 14.19
N LYS A 210 -3.95 11.76 12.91
CA LYS A 210 -4.76 11.35 11.74
C LYS A 210 -5.43 9.98 11.91
N THR A 211 -4.63 8.93 12.11
CA THR A 211 -5.12 7.56 12.25
C THR A 211 -6.05 7.38 13.44
N GLY A 212 -5.75 8.05 14.57
CA GLY A 212 -6.56 7.98 15.78
C GLY A 212 -7.94 8.61 15.56
N THR A 213 -7.97 9.82 15.00
CA THR A 213 -9.21 10.51 14.64
C THR A 213 -10.03 9.69 13.63
N ALA A 214 -9.37 9.13 12.60
CA ALA A 214 -10.03 8.28 11.60
C ALA A 214 -10.68 7.04 12.23
N PHE A 215 -9.92 6.32 13.05
CA PHE A 215 -10.35 5.11 13.72
C PHE A 215 -11.53 5.36 14.68
N PHE A 216 -11.45 6.40 15.52
CA PHE A 216 -12.55 6.75 16.42
C PHE A 216 -13.77 7.25 15.65
N CYS A 217 -13.58 8.01 14.57
CA CYS A 217 -14.67 8.48 13.74
C CYS A 217 -15.44 7.29 13.13
N ALA A 218 -14.72 6.30 12.58
CA ALA A 218 -15.35 5.13 11.99
C ALA A 218 -16.06 4.25 13.03
N GLN A 219 -15.44 4.02 14.20
CA GLN A 219 -16.08 3.24 15.26
C GLN A 219 -17.33 3.92 15.81
N LYS A 220 -17.29 5.24 16.02
CA LYS A 220 -18.43 6.01 16.52
C LYS A 220 -19.55 6.09 15.50
N ALA A 221 -19.24 6.32 14.23
CA ALA A 221 -20.24 6.29 13.15
C ALA A 221 -20.97 4.94 13.13
N HIS A 222 -20.23 3.84 13.24
CA HIS A 222 -20.83 2.51 13.26
C HIS A 222 -21.66 2.24 14.52
N LYS A 223 -21.15 2.58 15.71
CA LYS A 223 -21.78 2.23 17.00
C LYS A 223 -22.90 3.19 17.42
N GLU A 224 -22.72 4.50 17.21
CA GLU A 224 -23.63 5.55 17.69
C GLU A 224 -24.64 5.99 16.61
N TYR A 225 -24.25 5.92 15.34
CA TYR A 225 -25.10 6.34 14.21
C TYR A 225 -25.62 5.16 13.38
N PHE A 226 -25.20 3.93 13.70
CA PHE A 226 -25.59 2.71 12.98
C PHE A 226 -25.27 2.74 11.48
N LEU A 227 -24.27 3.52 11.08
CA LEU A 227 -23.86 3.65 9.69
C LEU A 227 -22.98 2.46 9.28
N LYS A 228 -23.15 1.98 8.05
CA LYS A 228 -22.21 1.07 7.41
C LYS A 228 -20.96 1.85 7.04
N THR A 229 -19.90 1.67 7.82
CA THR A 229 -18.75 2.56 7.79
C THR A 229 -17.51 1.90 7.18
N GLY A 230 -16.95 2.50 6.14
CA GLY A 230 -15.64 2.17 5.60
C GLY A 230 -14.54 2.98 6.29
N LEU A 231 -13.40 2.36 6.58
CA LEU A 231 -12.23 3.01 7.16
C LEU A 231 -10.98 2.69 6.34
N TYR A 232 -10.31 3.73 5.83
CA TYR A 232 -9.00 3.64 5.18
C TYR A 232 -7.94 4.40 5.98
N ILE A 233 -6.92 3.69 6.48
CA ILE A 233 -5.87 4.23 7.36
C ILE A 233 -4.45 3.84 6.95
N SER A 234 -3.45 4.58 7.44
CA SER A 234 -2.03 4.23 7.29
C SER A 234 -1.14 4.78 8.42
N PRO A 235 0.02 4.16 8.71
CA PRO A 235 0.46 2.85 8.22
C PRO A 235 -0.33 1.69 8.86
N HIS A 236 -0.02 0.46 8.46
CA HIS A 236 -0.51 -0.75 9.14
C HIS A 236 0.50 -1.23 10.19
N ILE A 237 0.10 -2.13 11.08
CA ILE A 237 1.01 -2.76 12.05
C ILE A 237 1.47 -4.11 11.51
N ILE A 238 0.58 -5.09 11.33
CA ILE A 238 1.02 -6.45 10.93
C ILE A 238 0.72 -6.77 9.47
N SER A 239 -0.40 -6.27 8.94
CA SER A 239 -0.86 -6.65 7.61
C SER A 239 -1.49 -5.47 6.88
N PHE A 240 -1.23 -5.36 5.58
CA PHE A 240 -1.85 -4.35 4.70
C PHE A 240 -3.38 -4.29 4.81
N ARG A 241 -4.02 -5.43 5.09
CA ARG A 241 -5.47 -5.52 5.29
C ARG A 241 -5.98 -4.67 6.46
N GLU A 242 -5.14 -4.37 7.45
CA GLU A 242 -5.52 -3.48 8.57
C GLU A 242 -5.83 -2.06 8.10
N ARG A 243 -5.33 -1.68 6.92
CA ARG A 243 -5.61 -0.38 6.32
C ARG A 243 -7.06 -0.24 5.86
N ILE A 244 -7.75 -1.33 5.54
CA ILE A 244 -9.08 -1.30 4.92
C ILE A 244 -10.04 -2.13 5.78
N SER A 245 -11.06 -1.48 6.35
CA SER A 245 -12.11 -2.18 7.09
C SER A 245 -13.50 -1.64 6.79
N VAL A 246 -14.50 -2.49 6.98
CA VAL A 246 -15.92 -2.12 6.97
C VAL A 246 -16.52 -2.57 8.29
N ASN A 247 -17.21 -1.67 9.00
CA ASN A 247 -17.80 -1.91 10.32
C ASN A 247 -16.77 -2.47 11.33
N GLY A 248 -15.55 -1.92 11.32
CA GLY A 248 -14.43 -2.38 12.17
C GLY A 248 -13.81 -3.71 11.75
N LYS A 249 -14.41 -4.45 10.82
CA LYS A 249 -13.87 -5.71 10.32
C LYS A 249 -12.96 -5.45 9.13
N LYS A 250 -11.67 -5.79 9.27
CA LYS A 250 -10.70 -5.73 8.17
C LYS A 250 -11.17 -6.55 6.97
N ILE A 251 -10.92 -6.04 5.75
CA ILE A 251 -11.17 -6.75 4.49
C ILE A 251 -10.65 -8.19 4.55
N SER A 252 -11.36 -9.17 3.98
CA SER A 252 -10.93 -10.58 4.02
C SER A 252 -9.66 -10.81 3.17
N LYS A 253 -8.97 -11.94 3.38
CA LYS A 253 -7.81 -12.33 2.54
C LYS A 253 -8.22 -12.47 1.08
N LYS A 254 -9.37 -13.09 0.85
CA LYS A 254 -9.93 -13.37 -0.46
C LYS A 254 -10.34 -12.07 -1.16
N ASP A 255 -11.15 -11.23 -0.51
CA ASP A 255 -11.61 -9.97 -1.12
C ASP A 255 -10.43 -9.04 -1.44
N PHE A 256 -9.43 -8.99 -0.55
CA PHE A 256 -8.24 -8.16 -0.79
C PHE A 256 -7.45 -8.65 -1.99
N PHE A 257 -7.27 -9.97 -2.13
CA PHE A 257 -6.65 -10.56 -3.30
C PHE A 257 -7.46 -10.29 -4.58
N ASP A 258 -8.76 -10.60 -4.58
CA ASP A 258 -9.63 -10.46 -5.75
C ASP A 258 -9.66 -9.00 -6.25
N ILE A 259 -9.79 -8.04 -5.34
CA ILE A 259 -9.75 -6.60 -5.64
C ILE A 259 -8.39 -6.19 -6.22
N LEU A 260 -7.28 -6.64 -5.63
CA LEU A 260 -5.95 -6.31 -6.15
C LEU A 260 -5.73 -6.87 -7.54
N ILE A 261 -6.12 -8.12 -7.80
CA ILE A 261 -6.01 -8.74 -9.13
C ILE A 261 -6.82 -7.97 -10.16
N GLU A 262 -8.03 -7.55 -9.82
CA GLU A 262 -8.85 -6.74 -10.71
C GLU A 262 -8.22 -5.38 -11.03
N ILE A 263 -7.75 -4.66 -10.00
CA ILE A 263 -7.08 -3.37 -10.17
C ILE A 263 -5.84 -3.53 -11.05
N ILE A 264 -5.00 -4.51 -10.73
CA ILE A 264 -3.80 -4.81 -11.52
C ILE A 264 -4.19 -5.19 -12.95
N SER A 265 -5.23 -5.99 -13.16
CA SER A 265 -5.63 -6.40 -14.51
C SER A 265 -6.05 -5.22 -15.38
N LYS A 266 -6.78 -4.26 -14.80
CA LYS A 266 -7.39 -3.13 -15.51
C LYS A 266 -6.55 -1.85 -15.52
N SER A 267 -5.48 -1.77 -14.72
CA SER A 267 -4.69 -0.53 -14.61
C SER A 267 -3.99 -0.14 -15.91
N PRO A 268 -4.21 1.06 -16.47
CA PRO A 268 -3.51 1.51 -17.67
C PRO A 268 -2.05 1.96 -17.39
N CYS A 269 -1.66 2.10 -16.13
CA CYS A 269 -0.39 2.66 -15.69
C CYS A 269 0.27 1.82 -14.60
N GLU A 270 1.55 2.11 -14.33
CA GLU A 270 2.23 1.59 -13.14
C GLU A 270 1.72 2.33 -11.89
N LEU A 271 1.34 1.55 -10.89
CA LEU A 271 0.80 2.05 -9.64
C LEU A 271 1.81 1.81 -8.53
N SER A 272 2.00 2.82 -7.69
CA SER A 272 2.61 2.63 -6.39
C SER A 272 1.74 1.72 -5.52
N TYR A 273 2.34 1.08 -4.51
CA TYR A 273 1.56 0.30 -3.55
C TYR A 273 0.49 1.18 -2.85
N PHE A 274 0.75 2.47 -2.62
CA PHE A 274 -0.21 3.37 -1.97
C PHE A 274 -1.42 3.68 -2.87
N GLU A 275 -1.22 3.87 -4.18
CA GLU A 275 -2.32 4.01 -5.15
C GLU A 275 -3.13 2.72 -5.25
N LEU A 276 -2.46 1.55 -5.27
CA LEU A 276 -3.13 0.24 -5.23
C LEU A 276 -4.00 0.09 -3.98
N MET A 277 -3.47 0.44 -2.80
CA MET A 277 -4.23 0.37 -1.55
C MET A 277 -5.41 1.33 -1.53
N THR A 278 -5.22 2.55 -2.05
CA THR A 278 -6.28 3.56 -2.10
C THR A 278 -7.41 3.13 -3.04
N ALA A 279 -7.08 2.67 -4.24
CA ALA A 279 -8.07 2.12 -5.18
C ALA A 279 -8.79 0.89 -4.59
N SER A 280 -8.06 0.04 -3.87
CA SER A 280 -8.63 -1.13 -3.20
C SER A 280 -9.64 -0.73 -2.13
N ALA A 281 -9.34 0.31 -1.35
CA ALA A 281 -10.26 0.85 -0.36
C ALA A 281 -11.54 1.37 -1.02
N PHE A 282 -11.41 2.20 -2.06
CA PHE A 282 -12.58 2.75 -2.77
C PHE A 282 -13.46 1.65 -3.38
N LEU A 283 -12.85 0.67 -4.05
CA LEU A 283 -13.59 -0.44 -4.65
C LEU A 283 -14.28 -1.30 -3.58
N TYR A 284 -13.60 -1.57 -2.46
CA TYR A 284 -14.18 -2.34 -1.37
C TYR A 284 -15.35 -1.60 -0.71
N PHE A 285 -15.24 -0.29 -0.49
CA PHE A 285 -16.31 0.52 0.09
C PHE A 285 -17.52 0.65 -0.83
N SER A 286 -17.32 0.89 -2.13
CA SER A 286 -18.40 0.91 -3.13
C SER A 286 -19.12 -0.43 -3.23
N ARG A 287 -18.39 -1.56 -3.29
CA ARG A 287 -18.99 -2.91 -3.28
C ARG A 287 -19.77 -3.21 -2.02
N ASN A 288 -19.32 -2.67 -0.89
CA ASN A 288 -20.03 -2.80 0.38
C ASN A 288 -21.11 -1.74 0.56
N LYS A 289 -21.31 -0.78 -0.35
CA LYS A 289 -22.32 0.27 -0.23
C LYS A 289 -22.28 0.95 1.13
N THR A 290 -21.10 1.43 1.52
CA THR A 290 -20.91 2.11 2.81
C THR A 290 -21.63 3.46 2.81
N ASP A 291 -22.35 3.77 3.89
CA ASP A 291 -23.02 5.07 4.11
C ASP A 291 -22.02 6.19 4.41
N LEU A 292 -20.89 5.84 5.02
CA LEU A 292 -19.80 6.74 5.36
C LEU A 292 -18.45 6.06 5.10
N ALA A 293 -17.53 6.75 4.45
CA ALA A 293 -16.12 6.38 4.40
C ALA A 293 -15.26 7.41 5.14
N VAL A 294 -14.45 6.93 6.06
CA VAL A 294 -13.44 7.72 6.77
C VAL A 294 -12.08 7.41 6.19
N ILE A 295 -11.46 8.39 5.55
CA ILE A 295 -10.25 8.24 4.74
C ILE A 295 -9.14 9.11 5.31
N GLU A 296 -8.04 8.48 5.73
CA GLU A 296 -6.81 9.16 6.14
C GLU A 296 -5.90 9.40 4.93
N ALA A 297 -5.47 10.65 4.73
CA ALA A 297 -4.42 10.97 3.77
C ALA A 297 -3.07 10.42 4.23
N GLY A 298 -2.30 9.84 3.31
CA GLY A 298 -0.99 9.28 3.60
C GLY A 298 0.07 10.37 3.77
N LEU A 299 0.28 11.18 2.73
CA LEU A 299 1.29 12.23 2.69
C LEU A 299 0.70 13.56 2.18
N GLY A 300 0.76 14.61 3.00
CA GLY A 300 0.26 15.92 2.59
C GLY A 300 -1.26 15.91 2.38
N GLY A 301 -1.73 16.18 1.16
CA GLY A 301 -3.15 16.15 0.83
C GLY A 301 -3.45 16.39 -0.64
N ALA A 302 -2.98 17.50 -1.22
CA ALA A 302 -3.31 17.92 -2.58
C ALA A 302 -2.97 16.85 -3.63
N ARG A 303 -1.78 16.27 -3.51
CA ARG A 303 -1.24 15.26 -4.43
C ARG A 303 -1.41 13.81 -3.93
N ASP A 304 -1.96 13.62 -2.72
CA ASP A 304 -2.15 12.30 -2.13
C ASP A 304 -3.21 11.49 -2.87
N ALA A 305 -2.99 10.19 -3.11
CA ALA A 305 -3.92 9.36 -3.88
C ALA A 305 -5.35 9.37 -3.32
N THR A 306 -5.53 9.56 -2.01
CA THR A 306 -6.85 9.67 -1.38
C THR A 306 -7.65 10.88 -1.86
N ASN A 307 -6.99 11.94 -2.30
CA ASN A 307 -7.60 13.16 -2.82
C ASN A 307 -8.16 13.01 -4.25
N ALA A 308 -8.17 11.78 -4.77
CA ALA A 308 -8.97 11.41 -5.94
C ALA A 308 -10.47 11.29 -5.61
N ALA A 309 -10.82 11.16 -4.33
CA ALA A 309 -12.19 11.29 -3.85
C ALA A 309 -12.45 12.72 -3.34
N ASP A 310 -13.71 13.16 -3.41
CA ASP A 310 -14.12 14.47 -2.93
C ASP A 310 -14.73 14.32 -1.54
N GLY A 311 -14.04 14.84 -0.51
CA GLY A 311 -14.53 14.78 0.86
C GLY A 311 -15.70 15.73 1.13
N ASP A 312 -16.80 15.21 1.67
CA ASP A 312 -17.90 16.05 2.19
C ASP A 312 -17.47 16.85 3.42
N LEU A 313 -16.56 16.29 4.23
CA LEU A 313 -15.96 16.95 5.38
C LEU A 313 -14.44 16.70 5.38
N CYS A 314 -13.68 17.79 5.50
CA CYS A 314 -12.24 17.75 5.68
C CYS A 314 -11.88 17.99 7.15
N VAL A 315 -11.13 17.07 7.75
CA VAL A 315 -10.67 17.20 9.14
C VAL A 315 -9.16 17.41 9.18
N PHE A 316 -8.74 18.49 9.83
CA PHE A 316 -7.35 18.83 10.04
C PHE A 316 -6.97 18.52 11.49
N THR A 317 -6.22 17.43 11.68
CA THR A 317 -5.53 17.16 12.94
C THR A 317 -4.30 18.09 13.07
N PRO A 318 -3.59 18.11 14.22
CA PRO A 318 -2.46 19.03 14.41
C PRO A 318 -1.43 18.95 13.26
N ILE A 319 -1.02 20.11 12.75
CA ILE A 319 -0.02 20.28 11.68
C ILE A 319 1.27 20.83 12.26
N THR A 320 2.38 20.17 11.95
CA THR A 320 3.74 20.60 12.25
C THR A 320 4.61 20.51 10.99
N LYS A 321 5.88 20.89 11.08
CA LYS A 321 6.82 20.69 9.98
C LYS A 321 7.09 19.18 9.81
N GLU A 322 6.97 18.68 8.58
CA GLU A 322 7.28 17.30 8.18
C GLU A 322 7.48 17.22 6.66
N HIS A 323 8.23 16.22 6.20
CA HIS A 323 8.40 15.90 4.76
C HIS A 323 8.88 17.08 3.89
N ALA A 324 9.85 17.85 4.40
CA ALA A 324 10.40 19.03 3.73
C ALA A 324 10.90 18.73 2.29
N ASP A 325 11.50 17.55 2.08
CA ASP A 325 12.07 17.14 0.80
C ASP A 325 11.02 16.87 -0.30
N ILE A 326 9.77 16.60 0.09
CA ILE A 326 8.68 16.25 -0.86
C ILE A 326 7.68 17.39 -1.02
N ILE A 327 7.35 18.06 0.09
CA ILE A 327 6.31 19.10 0.11
C ILE A 327 6.92 20.50 0.00
N GLY A 328 8.05 20.73 0.67
CA GLY A 328 8.72 22.02 0.76
C GLY A 328 9.10 22.37 2.20
N PRO A 329 10.11 23.23 2.39
CA PRO A 329 10.75 23.44 3.69
C PRO A 329 9.94 24.35 4.64
N ARG A 330 8.94 25.09 4.14
CA ARG A 330 8.20 26.07 4.95
C ARG A 330 6.92 25.46 5.49
N LEU A 331 6.55 25.84 6.71
CA LEU A 331 5.26 25.45 7.31
C LEU A 331 4.07 25.82 6.41
N LYS A 332 4.15 26.95 5.70
CA LYS A 332 3.13 27.39 4.74
C LYS A 332 2.94 26.37 3.60
N ASP A 333 4.02 25.80 3.08
CA ASP A 333 3.97 24.83 1.97
C ASP A 333 3.21 23.57 2.43
N ILE A 334 3.52 23.10 3.64
CA ILE A 334 2.88 21.95 4.27
C ILE A 334 1.38 22.19 4.50
N VAL A 335 1.01 23.35 5.04
CA VAL A 335 -0.40 23.69 5.28
C VAL A 335 -1.16 23.79 3.96
N LEU A 336 -0.58 24.39 2.92
CA LEU A 336 -1.23 24.52 1.61
C LEU A 336 -1.39 23.18 0.91
N GLU A 337 -0.38 22.31 0.96
CA GLU A 337 -0.45 20.94 0.42
C GLU A 337 -1.55 20.15 1.13
N LYS A 338 -1.59 20.15 2.47
CA LYS A 338 -2.65 19.49 3.24
C LYS A 338 -4.03 20.07 2.94
N SER A 339 -4.12 21.39 2.77
CA SER A 339 -5.39 22.06 2.44
C SER A 339 -5.92 21.76 1.04
N GLY A 340 -5.17 21.03 0.21
CA GLY A 340 -5.62 20.55 -1.09
C GLY A 340 -6.72 19.49 -1.05
N ILE A 341 -7.03 18.94 0.13
CA ILE A 341 -8.19 18.05 0.32
C ILE A 341 -9.53 18.80 0.29
N ILE A 342 -9.53 20.12 0.53
CA ILE A 342 -10.76 20.94 0.59
C ILE A 342 -11.33 21.13 -0.82
N LYS A 343 -12.57 20.67 -1.05
CA LYS A 343 -13.33 20.79 -2.30
C LYS A 343 -14.45 21.83 -2.19
N ILE A 344 -15.09 22.15 -3.32
CA ILE A 344 -16.08 23.24 -3.51
C ILE A 344 -17.35 23.13 -2.62
N LYS A 345 -17.55 22.01 -1.90
CA LYS A 345 -18.67 21.83 -0.97
C LYS A 345 -18.26 21.19 0.35
N SER A 346 -16.95 21.02 0.58
CA SER A 346 -16.46 20.39 1.79
C SER A 346 -16.72 21.30 2.98
N LYS A 347 -17.30 20.77 4.06
CA LYS A 347 -17.16 21.39 5.38
C LYS A 347 -15.72 21.23 5.86
N VAL A 348 -15.27 22.10 6.74
CA VAL A 348 -13.92 22.01 7.31
C VAL A 348 -13.95 22.06 8.83
N ILE A 349 -13.34 21.05 9.45
CA ILE A 349 -13.12 20.96 10.89
C ILE A 349 -11.62 20.96 11.16
N CYS A 350 -11.19 21.78 12.12
CA CYS A 350 -9.79 21.94 12.46
C CYS A 350 -9.55 21.77 13.96
N SER A 351 -8.49 21.05 14.32
CA SER A 351 -7.97 21.00 15.69
C SER A 351 -7.70 22.39 16.25
N ALA A 352 -8.05 22.62 17.52
CA ALA A 352 -7.67 23.82 18.25
C ALA A 352 -6.15 24.02 18.35
N LYS A 353 -5.30 23.02 18.12
CA LYS A 353 -3.84 23.20 18.09
C LYS A 353 -3.34 23.91 16.83
N ASN A 354 -4.14 23.94 15.78
CA ASN A 354 -3.83 24.63 14.53
C ASN A 354 -4.17 26.13 14.62
N LYS A 355 -3.60 26.88 15.58
CA LYS A 355 -3.88 28.32 15.79
C LYS A 355 -3.06 29.24 14.88
N GLY A 356 -3.36 30.55 14.93
CA GLY A 356 -2.57 31.61 14.29
C GLY A 356 -2.44 31.43 12.77
N LYS A 357 -1.20 31.42 12.26
CA LYS A 357 -0.92 31.34 10.82
C LYS A 357 -1.46 30.04 10.17
N ILE A 358 -1.47 28.92 10.90
CA ILE A 358 -1.99 27.64 10.39
C ILE A 358 -3.50 27.75 10.12
N ALA A 359 -4.30 28.11 11.13
CA ALA A 359 -5.73 28.37 10.97
C ALA A 359 -6.01 29.39 9.87
N PHE A 360 -5.24 30.49 9.81
CA PHE A 360 -5.41 31.51 8.79
C PHE A 360 -5.26 30.95 7.37
N TRP A 361 -4.22 30.15 7.10
CA TRP A 361 -4.02 29.57 5.76
C TRP A 361 -5.09 28.53 5.40
N ILE A 362 -5.51 27.68 6.34
CA ILE A 362 -6.60 26.72 6.12
C ILE A 362 -7.91 27.47 5.84
N LYS A 363 -8.26 28.46 6.66
CA LYS A 363 -9.46 29.30 6.48
C LYS A 363 -9.43 30.07 5.17
N LYS A 364 -8.27 30.59 4.76
CA LYS A 364 -8.11 31.27 3.46
C LYS A 364 -8.36 30.32 2.29
N LYS A 365 -7.89 29.07 2.37
CA LYS A 365 -8.19 28.05 1.36
C LYS A 365 -9.68 27.70 1.38
N SER A 366 -10.24 27.46 2.56
CA SER A 366 -11.67 27.17 2.75
C SER A 366 -12.53 28.26 2.13
N LYS A 367 -12.34 29.55 2.46
CA LYS A 367 -13.14 30.66 1.92
C LYS A 367 -13.21 30.72 0.39
N LYS A 368 -12.17 30.26 -0.31
CA LYS A 368 -12.16 30.21 -1.79
C LYS A 368 -13.05 29.09 -2.35
N THR A 369 -13.36 28.09 -1.55
CA THR A 369 -14.06 26.86 -1.95
C THR A 369 -15.42 26.70 -1.27
N ASN A 370 -15.55 27.03 0.02
CA ASN A 370 -16.74 26.93 0.84
C ASN A 370 -16.59 27.76 2.15
N LYS A 371 -17.64 28.46 2.61
CA LYS A 371 -17.58 29.36 3.78
C LYS A 371 -17.65 28.63 5.13
N ASP A 372 -17.83 27.31 5.12
CA ASP A 372 -18.07 26.48 6.32
C ASP A 372 -16.75 25.96 6.94
N PHE A 373 -16.19 26.72 7.87
CA PHE A 373 -14.93 26.43 8.57
C PHE A 373 -15.10 26.56 10.09
N GLU A 374 -14.81 25.50 10.83
CA GLU A 374 -14.91 25.44 12.28
C GLU A 374 -13.59 25.00 12.93
N ILE A 375 -13.21 25.68 14.01
CA ILE A 375 -12.15 25.25 14.92
C ILE A 375 -12.81 24.59 16.13
N VAL A 376 -12.38 23.38 16.48
CA VAL A 376 -12.94 22.63 17.61
C VAL A 376 -12.24 23.02 18.89
N GLU A 377 -12.81 23.98 19.61
CA GLU A 377 -12.26 24.55 20.85
C GLU A 377 -12.62 23.77 22.12
N GLU A 378 -12.76 22.44 22.04
CA GLU A 378 -13.09 21.61 23.19
C GLU A 378 -11.81 20.95 23.77
N TYR A 379 -11.51 21.23 25.04
CA TYR A 379 -10.41 20.62 25.78
C TYR A 379 -10.94 19.42 26.59
N GLY A 380 -10.31 18.26 26.43
CA GLY A 380 -10.66 17.03 27.16
C GLY A 380 -9.57 15.97 27.00
N LYS A 381 -9.69 14.84 27.73
CA LYS A 381 -8.60 13.85 27.88
C LYS A 381 -8.11 13.20 26.56
N ASP A 382 -8.87 13.24 25.47
CA ASP A 382 -8.43 12.75 24.15
C ASP A 382 -8.97 13.59 22.97
N GLU A 383 -8.11 14.45 22.43
CA GLU A 383 -8.35 15.32 21.29
C GLU A 383 -8.86 14.57 20.03
N ASN A 384 -8.39 13.33 19.79
CA ASN A 384 -8.78 12.59 18.59
C ASN A 384 -10.26 12.15 18.67
N ILE A 385 -10.72 11.80 19.87
CA ILE A 385 -12.12 11.44 20.13
C ILE A 385 -13.03 12.66 19.97
N ILE A 386 -12.59 13.82 20.46
CA ILE A 386 -13.32 15.09 20.34
C ILE A 386 -13.48 15.47 18.87
N LEU A 387 -12.39 15.45 18.10
CA LEU A 387 -12.43 15.72 16.66
C LEU A 387 -13.34 14.74 15.92
N ALA A 388 -13.25 13.45 16.24
CA ALA A 388 -14.11 12.43 15.64
C ALA A 388 -15.60 12.67 15.94
N LYS A 389 -15.95 12.98 17.18
CA LYS A 389 -17.34 13.31 17.59
C LYS A 389 -17.84 14.53 16.84
N LYS A 390 -17.05 15.61 16.80
CA LYS A 390 -17.44 16.85 16.13
C LYS A 390 -17.59 16.66 14.62
N ALA A 391 -16.74 15.86 14.01
CA ALA A 391 -16.85 15.49 12.60
C ALA A 391 -18.19 14.82 12.28
N LEU A 392 -18.61 13.86 13.09
CA LEU A 392 -19.89 13.17 12.89
C LEU A 392 -21.08 14.11 13.12
N ILE A 393 -21.03 14.95 14.17
CA ILE A 393 -22.08 15.94 14.43
C ILE A 393 -22.24 16.93 13.28
N SER A 394 -21.14 17.36 12.67
CA SER A 394 -21.17 18.31 11.55
C SER A 394 -21.86 17.76 10.29
N ILE A 395 -21.81 16.44 10.09
CA ILE A 395 -22.45 15.79 8.93
C ILE A 395 -23.86 15.31 9.26
N PHE A 396 -24.04 14.62 10.39
CA PHE A 396 -25.25 13.84 10.69
C PHE A 396 -26.07 14.40 11.87
N GLY A 397 -25.61 15.48 12.50
CA GLY A 397 -26.18 15.97 13.76
C GLY A 397 -25.80 15.09 14.96
N PRO A 398 -26.32 15.38 16.16
CA PRO A 398 -26.09 14.55 17.34
C PRO A 398 -26.67 13.13 17.14
N PRO A 399 -26.05 12.09 17.71
CA PRO A 399 -26.57 10.73 17.60
C PRO A 399 -27.93 10.64 18.31
N LYS A 400 -28.84 9.85 17.74
CA LYS A 400 -30.20 9.65 18.30
C LYS A 400 -30.16 8.98 19.68
N ILE A 401 -29.16 8.13 19.93
CA ILE A 401 -29.01 7.38 21.17
C ILE A 401 -27.89 7.99 22.02
N LYS A 402 -28.21 8.46 23.23
CA LYS A 402 -27.24 8.92 24.23
C LYS A 402 -26.73 7.77 25.10
N LYS A 403 -26.16 6.73 24.49
CA LYS A 403 -25.58 5.58 25.21
C LYS A 403 -24.06 5.62 25.14
N SER A 404 -23.40 5.26 26.26
CA SER A 404 -21.96 5.06 26.28
C SER A 404 -21.59 3.72 25.63
N PHE A 405 -20.68 3.76 24.65
CA PHE A 405 -20.16 2.57 23.98
C PHE A 405 -18.70 2.35 24.34
N LYS A 406 -18.30 1.08 24.51
CA LYS A 406 -16.91 0.69 24.60
C LYS A 406 -16.29 0.64 23.19
N TYR A 407 -15.20 1.39 22.99
CA TYR A 407 -14.45 1.37 21.73
C TYR A 407 -13.37 0.30 21.77
N GLU A 408 -13.07 -0.27 20.61
CA GLU A 408 -11.89 -1.11 20.44
C GLU A 408 -10.63 -0.25 20.58
N ASN A 409 -9.56 -0.84 21.10
CA ASN A 409 -8.26 -0.19 21.15
C ASN A 409 -7.58 -0.24 19.79
N MET A 410 -6.86 0.81 19.43
CA MET A 410 -6.11 0.85 18.19
C MET A 410 -4.79 0.07 18.36
N PRO A 411 -4.47 -0.89 17.47
CA PRO A 411 -3.19 -1.60 17.53
C PRO A 411 -1.99 -0.66 17.48
N GLY A 412 -1.03 -0.87 18.37
CA GLY A 412 0.21 -0.08 18.47
C GLY A 412 0.02 1.36 18.97
N ARG A 413 -1.16 1.72 19.50
CA ARG A 413 -1.38 2.99 20.19
C ARG A 413 -1.96 2.71 21.57
N GLU A 414 -1.18 3.04 22.59
CA GLU A 414 -1.51 2.79 24.00
C GLU A 414 -2.02 1.35 24.25
N GLU A 415 -1.43 0.37 23.56
CA GLU A 415 -1.86 -1.03 23.60
C GLU A 415 -1.15 -1.78 24.72
N PHE A 416 -1.91 -2.25 25.71
CA PHE A 416 -1.37 -3.12 26.76
C PHE A 416 -1.35 -4.58 26.32
N LEU A 417 -0.18 -5.21 26.47
CA LEU A 417 0.01 -6.65 26.29
C LEU A 417 0.52 -7.29 27.57
N ILE A 418 0.08 -8.52 27.82
CA ILE A 418 0.68 -9.41 28.83
C ILE A 418 1.48 -10.46 28.08
N TYR A 419 2.79 -10.51 28.31
CA TYR A 419 3.67 -11.49 27.67
C TYR A 419 4.65 -12.06 28.71
N LYS A 420 4.62 -13.38 28.91
CA LYS A 420 5.42 -14.08 29.93
C LYS A 420 5.32 -13.43 31.33
N GLY A 421 4.11 -13.08 31.74
CA GLY A 421 3.85 -12.44 33.04
C GLY A 421 4.26 -10.96 33.15
N LYS A 422 4.81 -10.35 32.09
CA LYS A 422 5.19 -8.93 32.07
C LYS A 422 4.11 -8.08 31.41
N LYS A 423 3.85 -6.91 32.00
CA LYS A 423 2.93 -5.90 31.45
C LYS A 423 3.72 -4.95 30.55
N ILE A 424 3.36 -4.94 29.27
CA ILE A 424 4.05 -4.17 28.24
C ILE A 424 3.06 -3.16 27.66
N LEU A 425 3.45 -1.89 27.62
CA LEU A 425 2.76 -0.85 26.86
C LEU A 425 3.43 -0.70 25.49
N LEU A 426 2.68 -0.94 24.41
CA LEU A 426 3.11 -0.66 23.05
C LEU A 426 2.48 0.66 22.61
N ASP A 427 3.30 1.62 22.24
CA ASP A 427 2.83 2.86 21.65
C ASP A 427 3.77 3.37 20.56
N GLY A 428 3.19 3.80 19.43
CA GLY A 428 3.94 4.34 18.31
C GLY A 428 4.46 5.77 18.47
N ALA A 429 4.54 6.35 19.67
CA ALA A 429 5.15 7.65 19.93
C ALA A 429 6.55 7.77 19.32
N HIS A 430 6.79 8.86 18.61
CA HIS A 430 8.01 9.06 17.81
C HIS A 430 8.38 10.55 17.63
N ILE A 431 7.77 11.42 18.43
CA ILE A 431 8.04 12.86 18.54
C ILE A 431 7.90 13.28 20.02
N PRO A 432 8.55 14.37 20.47
CA PRO A 432 8.62 14.75 21.88
C PRO A 432 7.26 14.84 22.57
N ILE A 433 6.34 15.60 21.96
CA ILE A 433 4.98 15.81 22.49
C ILE A 433 4.16 14.51 22.64
N SER A 434 4.48 13.46 21.88
CA SER A 434 3.80 12.17 22.04
C SER A 434 4.31 11.41 23.26
N PHE A 435 5.61 11.48 23.55
CA PHE A 435 6.20 10.91 24.76
C PHE A 435 5.74 11.65 26.02
N GLU A 436 5.74 12.99 26.00
CA GLU A 436 5.26 13.80 27.13
C GLU A 436 3.84 13.39 27.53
N ARG A 437 2.92 13.32 26.57
CA ARG A 437 1.54 12.87 26.81
C ARG A 437 1.46 11.44 27.36
N LEU A 438 2.33 10.55 26.86
CA LEU A 438 2.39 9.17 27.32
C LEU A 438 2.84 9.09 28.78
N PHE A 439 3.88 9.82 29.16
CA PHE A 439 4.40 9.83 30.53
C PHE A 439 3.51 10.62 31.50
N GLU A 440 2.85 11.69 31.06
CA GLU A 440 1.83 12.38 31.85
C GLU A 440 0.68 11.42 32.22
N LYS A 441 0.25 10.59 31.27
CA LYS A 441 -0.88 9.67 31.46
C LYS A 441 -0.51 8.42 32.25
N TYR A 442 0.65 7.84 31.95
CA TYR A 442 1.02 6.53 32.48
C TYR A 442 2.09 6.59 33.56
N GLY A 443 2.74 7.74 33.76
CA GLY A 443 3.85 7.90 34.70
C GLY A 443 5.12 7.16 34.25
N PHE A 444 6.01 6.93 35.20
CA PHE A 444 7.33 6.34 35.01
C PHE A 444 7.33 4.87 34.53
N PHE A 445 8.39 4.43 33.85
CA PHE A 445 8.58 3.06 33.37
C PHE A 445 9.96 2.49 33.77
N ASP A 446 10.02 1.21 34.17
CA ASP A 446 11.30 0.57 34.53
C ASP A 446 12.23 0.41 33.31
N THR A 447 11.64 0.19 32.13
CA THR A 447 12.44 0.00 30.91
C THR A 447 11.68 0.48 29.68
N ALA A 448 12.33 1.33 28.88
CA ALA A 448 11.88 1.66 27.54
C ALA A 448 12.74 0.92 26.51
N LEU A 449 12.12 0.07 25.69
CA LEU A 449 12.72 -0.50 24.50
C LEU A 449 12.28 0.32 23.29
N VAL A 450 13.22 0.97 22.60
CA VAL A 450 12.91 1.95 21.56
C VAL A 450 13.69 1.76 20.27
N SER A 451 13.04 2.09 19.16
CA SER A 451 13.67 2.23 17.85
C SER A 451 13.03 3.35 17.05
N PHE A 452 13.85 4.27 16.52
CA PHE A 452 13.42 5.49 15.86
C PHE A 452 13.68 5.44 14.35
N LEU A 453 12.92 6.24 13.60
CA LEU A 453 13.20 6.53 12.19
C LEU A 453 14.17 7.72 12.08
N LYS A 454 15.00 7.74 11.03
CA LYS A 454 16.06 8.74 10.79
C LYS A 454 15.59 10.20 10.77
N ASP A 455 14.35 10.43 10.34
CA ASP A 455 13.76 11.76 10.11
C ASP A 455 13.10 12.37 11.35
N LYS A 456 13.37 11.86 12.56
CA LYS A 456 12.71 12.28 13.80
C LYS A 456 13.61 13.12 14.71
N GLU A 457 12.96 13.86 15.62
CA GLU A 457 13.56 14.62 16.72
C GLU A 457 14.02 13.67 17.83
N ILE A 458 14.99 12.81 17.50
CA ILE A 458 15.41 11.68 18.34
C ILE A 458 16.04 12.18 19.64
N LYS A 459 16.81 13.28 19.59
CA LYS A 459 17.54 13.81 20.75
C LYS A 459 16.55 14.18 21.87
N GLU A 460 15.57 14.99 21.54
CA GLU A 460 14.54 15.48 22.44
C GLU A 460 13.69 14.32 22.98
N CYS A 461 13.33 13.34 22.14
CA CYS A 461 12.63 12.14 22.59
C CYS A 461 13.43 11.35 23.63
N MET A 462 14.73 11.17 23.39
CA MET A 462 15.61 10.44 24.29
C MET A 462 15.84 11.17 25.62
N GLU A 463 15.89 12.50 25.62
CA GLU A 463 15.93 13.31 26.85
C GLU A 463 14.67 13.12 27.71
N ILE A 464 13.49 13.07 27.09
CA ILE A 464 12.22 12.78 27.78
C ILE A 464 12.22 11.35 28.33
N LEU A 465 12.66 10.37 27.54
CA LEU A 465 12.79 8.98 27.99
C LEU A 465 13.75 8.87 29.19
N ASN A 466 14.88 9.57 29.17
CA ASN A 466 15.88 9.55 30.24
C ASN A 466 15.34 10.09 31.57
N LYS A 467 14.41 11.04 31.53
CA LYS A 467 13.76 11.59 32.73
C LYS A 467 12.70 10.66 33.31
N ASN A 468 12.10 9.80 32.48
CA ASN A 468 10.90 9.04 32.83
C ASN A 468 11.07 7.51 32.79
N CYS A 469 12.30 7.03 32.57
CA CYS A 469 12.63 5.61 32.54
C CYS A 469 13.93 5.30 33.29
N ASP A 470 13.98 4.17 34.02
CA ASP A 470 15.23 3.73 34.69
C ASP A 470 16.29 3.27 33.70
N GLN A 471 15.85 2.60 32.63
CA GLN A 471 16.73 2.06 31.60
C GLN A 471 16.13 2.27 30.22
N ILE A 472 16.97 2.65 29.26
CA ILE A 472 16.60 2.72 27.86
C ILE A 472 17.38 1.66 27.10
N ILE A 473 16.69 0.79 26.37
CA ILE A 473 17.29 -0.17 25.45
C ILE A 473 17.06 0.36 24.03
N LEU A 474 18.15 0.74 23.38
CA LEU A 474 18.11 1.20 22.00
C LEU A 474 18.42 0.04 21.05
N THR A 475 17.56 -0.17 20.06
CA THR A 475 17.67 -1.22 19.04
C THR A 475 17.35 -0.70 17.65
N GLU A 476 17.61 -1.52 16.63
CA GLU A 476 17.24 -1.26 15.25
C GLU A 476 15.99 -2.09 14.88
N GLY A 477 14.97 -1.43 14.35
CA GLY A 477 13.80 -2.06 13.72
C GLY A 477 14.03 -2.44 12.26
N SER A 478 13.09 -3.17 11.66
CA SER A 478 13.21 -3.75 10.32
C SER A 478 12.96 -2.76 9.18
N SER A 479 12.48 -1.53 9.47
CA SER A 479 12.24 -0.50 8.46
C SER A 479 13.54 0.00 7.83
N TYR A 480 13.52 0.25 6.52
CA TYR A 480 14.65 0.87 5.81
C TYR A 480 14.95 2.31 6.30
N ARG A 481 13.98 2.94 6.97
CA ARG A 481 14.10 4.27 7.57
C ARG A 481 14.60 4.24 9.01
N THR A 482 14.80 3.06 9.60
CA THR A 482 15.33 2.93 10.96
C THR A 482 16.68 3.65 11.08
N ALA A 483 16.80 4.50 12.09
CA ALA A 483 18.06 5.15 12.45
C ALA A 483 19.05 4.13 13.03
N LYS A 484 20.32 4.25 12.67
CA LYS A 484 21.36 3.40 13.24
C LYS A 484 21.56 3.75 14.70
N ALA A 485 21.57 2.73 15.56
CA ALA A 485 21.54 2.97 17.00
C ALA A 485 22.84 3.62 17.53
N GLU A 486 23.98 3.37 16.88
CA GLU A 486 25.26 4.04 17.17
C GLU A 486 25.21 5.53 16.86
N GLN A 487 24.67 5.90 15.69
CA GLN A 487 24.53 7.32 15.27
C GLN A 487 23.63 8.13 16.20
N ILE A 488 22.70 7.47 16.91
CA ILE A 488 21.88 8.10 17.93
C ILE A 488 22.71 8.35 19.20
N LEU A 489 23.52 7.38 19.63
CA LEU A 489 24.34 7.51 20.84
C LEU A 489 25.37 8.62 20.72
N ASP A 490 26.02 8.75 19.56
CA ASP A 490 27.02 9.81 19.30
C ASP A 490 26.47 11.22 19.55
N LYS A 491 25.15 11.40 19.38
CA LYS A 491 24.47 12.69 19.55
C LYS A 491 23.95 12.93 20.97
N ILE A 492 23.99 11.92 21.85
CA ILE A 492 23.31 11.95 23.15
C ILE A 492 24.16 11.27 24.26
N PRO A 493 25.37 11.77 24.54
CA PRO A 493 26.32 11.11 25.45
C PRO A 493 25.92 11.14 26.94
N HIS A 494 24.97 11.99 27.34
CA HIS A 494 24.69 12.28 28.76
C HIS A 494 23.51 11.51 29.40
N ILE A 495 23.06 10.40 28.80
CA ILE A 495 21.91 9.63 29.31
C ILE A 495 22.38 8.53 30.26
N LYS A 496 21.80 8.50 31.47
CA LYS A 496 22.33 7.78 32.64
C LYS A 496 22.43 6.26 32.46
N LYS A 497 21.53 5.63 31.70
CA LYS A 497 21.47 4.16 31.50
C LYS A 497 20.93 3.76 30.12
N ILE A 498 21.72 3.94 29.06
CA ILE A 498 21.42 3.36 27.73
C ILE A 498 22.12 2.01 27.56
N VAL A 499 21.36 1.03 27.10
CA VAL A 499 21.88 -0.26 26.63
C VAL A 499 21.67 -0.37 25.13
N LEU A 500 22.77 -0.46 24.38
CA LEU A 500 22.73 -0.72 22.95
C LEU A 500 22.59 -2.22 22.66
N LYS A 501 21.55 -2.60 21.92
CA LYS A 501 21.39 -3.96 21.37
C LYS A 501 20.83 -3.86 19.95
N LYS A 502 21.71 -3.94 18.93
CA LYS A 502 21.29 -3.88 17.51
C LYS A 502 20.30 -4.98 17.11
N ASN A 503 20.45 -6.19 17.67
CA ASN A 503 19.58 -7.31 17.37
C ASN A 503 18.28 -7.23 18.20
N LEU A 504 17.15 -7.12 17.50
CA LEU A 504 15.81 -6.97 18.07
C LEU A 504 15.47 -8.05 19.10
N GLU A 505 15.70 -9.33 18.79
CA GLU A 505 15.33 -10.42 19.68
C GLU A 505 16.12 -10.37 20.98
N ARG A 506 17.43 -10.07 20.90
CA ARG A 506 18.29 -9.90 22.06
C ARG A 506 17.87 -8.66 22.88
N ALA A 507 17.51 -7.56 22.22
CA ALA A 507 17.02 -6.36 22.87
C ALA A 507 15.70 -6.62 23.62
N PHE A 508 14.76 -7.30 22.98
CA PHE A 508 13.47 -7.66 23.59
C PHE A 508 13.64 -8.64 24.76
N LYS A 509 14.47 -9.68 24.61
CA LYS A 509 14.83 -10.59 25.72
C LYS A 509 15.44 -9.84 26.90
N LYS A 510 16.28 -8.82 26.67
CA LYS A 510 16.84 -7.97 27.73
C LYS A 510 15.77 -7.11 28.40
N ALA A 511 14.85 -6.53 27.63
CA ALA A 511 13.73 -5.74 28.17
C ALA A 511 12.86 -6.58 29.12
N LEU A 512 12.58 -7.83 28.75
CA LEU A 512 11.77 -8.76 29.56
C LEU A 512 12.43 -9.17 30.89
N LYS A 513 13.73 -8.95 31.07
CA LYS A 513 14.42 -9.17 32.36
C LYS A 513 14.14 -8.06 33.38
N SER A 514 13.52 -6.95 32.97
CA SER A 514 13.14 -5.84 33.85
C SER A 514 12.04 -6.22 34.86
N SER A 515 11.97 -5.54 36.00
CA SER A 515 11.14 -5.88 37.16
C SER A 515 9.64 -5.85 36.88
N SER A 516 9.08 -4.86 36.19
CA SER A 516 7.62 -4.82 35.99
C SER A 516 7.08 -4.16 34.71
N LYS A 517 7.37 -2.89 34.46
CA LYS A 517 6.63 -2.03 33.53
C LYS A 517 7.49 -1.63 32.34
N ILE A 518 7.19 -2.22 31.18
CA ILE A 518 7.98 -2.06 29.96
C ILE A 518 7.24 -1.17 28.97
N LEU A 519 7.90 -0.13 28.48
CA LEU A 519 7.45 0.67 27.34
C LEU A 519 8.13 0.17 26.06
N ILE A 520 7.38 -0.02 24.99
CA ILE A 520 7.87 -0.31 23.64
C ILE A 520 7.41 0.81 22.72
N SER A 521 8.36 1.57 22.17
CA SER A 521 8.03 2.78 21.41
C SER A 521 9.10 3.23 20.41
N GLY A 522 8.99 4.45 19.88
CA GLY A 522 9.91 5.08 18.93
C GLY A 522 9.43 5.04 17.48
N SER A 523 8.54 4.10 17.14
CA SER A 523 7.77 4.11 15.89
C SER A 523 6.67 3.04 15.85
N LEU A 524 5.65 3.23 15.01
CA LEU A 524 4.65 2.19 14.72
C LEU A 524 5.26 0.96 14.03
N TYR A 525 6.27 1.15 13.18
CA TYR A 525 7.02 0.04 12.56
C TYR A 525 7.73 -0.81 13.60
N PHE A 526 8.27 -0.18 14.64
CA PHE A 526 8.89 -0.91 15.74
C PHE A 526 7.87 -1.68 16.58
N CYS A 527 6.71 -1.08 16.86
CA CYS A 527 5.60 -1.80 17.50
C CYS A 527 5.18 -3.03 16.69
N ALA A 528 5.15 -2.91 15.36
CA ALA A 528 4.89 -4.02 14.46
C ALA A 528 5.95 -5.12 14.54
N ASP A 529 7.23 -4.76 14.55
CA ASP A 529 8.34 -5.71 14.67
C ASP A 529 8.23 -6.54 15.95
N ILE A 530 7.91 -5.88 17.08
CA ILE A 530 7.69 -6.56 18.36
C ILE A 530 6.46 -7.48 18.33
N LYS A 531 5.34 -7.04 17.76
CA LYS A 531 4.14 -7.90 17.66
C LYS A 531 4.38 -9.09 16.73
N ALA A 532 5.16 -8.91 15.67
CA ALA A 532 5.58 -9.99 14.78
C ALA A 532 6.48 -10.98 15.53
N LEU A 533 7.45 -10.49 16.32
CA LEU A 533 8.33 -11.29 17.16
C LEU A 533 7.54 -12.10 18.20
N ILE A 534 6.61 -11.48 18.92
CA ILE A 534 5.73 -12.16 19.90
C ILE A 534 4.90 -13.28 19.23
N LYS A 535 4.50 -13.09 17.97
CA LYS A 535 3.70 -14.05 17.20
C LYS A 535 4.53 -15.06 16.40
N ASN A 536 5.86 -15.06 16.52
CA ASN A 536 6.79 -15.84 15.69
C ASN A 536 6.53 -15.66 14.18
N LYS A 537 6.28 -14.43 13.73
CA LYS A 537 6.08 -14.09 12.31
C LYS A 537 7.23 -13.25 11.79
N LYS A 538 7.64 -13.52 10.54
CA LYS A 538 8.49 -12.59 9.78
C LYS A 538 7.64 -11.45 9.25
N ILE A 539 8.11 -10.21 9.41
CA ILE A 539 7.50 -9.03 8.82
C ILE A 539 8.54 -8.29 7.98
N SER A 540 8.08 -7.67 6.91
CA SER A 540 8.86 -6.74 6.12
C SER A 540 7.98 -5.53 5.86
N HIS A 541 8.50 -4.34 6.16
CA HIS A 541 7.78 -3.09 5.94
C HIS A 541 8.01 -2.62 4.50
N PRO A 542 6.96 -2.23 3.77
CA PRO A 542 7.10 -1.72 2.41
C PRO A 542 7.96 -0.44 2.40
N LYS A 543 8.59 -0.15 1.26
CA LYS A 543 9.18 1.17 1.03
C LYS A 543 8.04 2.16 0.78
N GLU A 544 7.54 2.75 1.86
CA GLU A 544 6.29 3.54 1.79
C GLU A 544 6.43 4.90 1.10
N MET A 545 7.65 5.45 1.07
CA MET A 545 7.88 6.80 0.61
C MET A 545 8.49 6.85 -0.78
N ILE A 546 8.04 7.85 -1.51
CA ILE A 546 8.70 8.42 -2.68
C ILE A 546 10.21 8.48 -2.45
N VAL A 547 10.97 7.99 -3.41
CA VAL A 547 12.44 8.11 -3.40
C VAL A 547 12.80 9.35 -4.22
N SER A 548 13.72 10.15 -3.70
CA SER A 548 14.37 11.27 -4.39
C SER A 548 15.03 10.82 -5.68
#